data_AF-A0A5C3KIL7-F1
#
_entry.id   AF-A0A5C3KIL7-F1
#
_cell.length_a   1.000
_cell.length_b   1.000
_cell.length_c   1.000
_cell.angle_alpha   90.00
_cell.angle_beta   90.00
_cell.angle_gamma   90.00
#
_symmetry.space_group_name_H-M   'P 1'
#
loop_
_entity.id
_entity.type
_entity.pdbx_description
1 polymer ?
#
loop_
_entity_poly.entity_id
_entity_poly.type
_entity_poly.pdbx_seq_one_letter_code
_entity_poly.pdbx_strand_id
1 'polypeptide(L)'
;MASRIAVNALRAARPRVMASRTPSLLARTMASSSNPTPPQEKATQVINKLPSSPGLITKTGTALLGTGLAATAISQELYVVNEESIVLIASVIVFTYIAKVLREPYSNWAQSQIDKIKGILNSSRAEHTNAVKERIDSVGQMKDVVSITEGLFALSKETAKLESETFVQQQKVAVAVEIKSVLDSWVRYEQQAKESEQAELTKVVIDKVLASMKEPKVQQDVLTSALAEIEQLVKSKAI
;
A
#
# COMPACT_ATOMS: atom_id res chain seq x y z
N MET A 1 25.03 -29.95 -31.48
CA MET A 1 24.61 -30.44 -32.82
C MET A 1 23.93 -29.31 -33.58
N ALA A 2 24.41 -29.06 -34.79
CA ALA A 2 23.79 -28.39 -35.94
C ALA A 2 22.89 -27.15 -35.69
N SER A 3 23.38 -25.91 -35.85
CA SER A 3 23.54 -25.21 -37.14
C SER A 3 22.36 -25.38 -38.11
N ARG A 4 21.56 -24.31 -38.31
CA ARG A 4 20.94 -23.94 -39.60
C ARG A 4 20.64 -22.43 -39.63
N ILE A 5 21.63 -21.67 -40.06
CA ILE A 5 21.47 -20.33 -40.63
C ILE A 5 20.90 -20.54 -42.04
N ALA A 6 19.67 -20.12 -42.27
CA ALA A 6 19.06 -20.13 -43.60
C ALA A 6 19.29 -18.77 -44.26
N VAL A 7 20.28 -18.73 -45.15
CA VAL A 7 20.58 -17.61 -46.05
C VAL A 7 19.64 -17.73 -47.25
N ASN A 8 18.50 -17.04 -47.23
CA ASN A 8 17.62 -17.00 -48.40
C ASN A 8 17.94 -15.81 -49.30
N ALA A 9 18.75 -16.15 -50.31
CA ALA A 9 18.61 -15.76 -51.71
C ALA A 9 18.19 -14.31 -52.04
N LEU A 10 19.20 -13.56 -52.50
CA LEU A 10 19.08 -12.49 -53.48
C LEU A 10 18.09 -12.86 -54.61
N ARG A 11 16.95 -12.16 -54.65
CA ARG A 11 16.16 -12.04 -55.88
C ARG A 11 16.36 -10.64 -56.45
N ALA A 12 17.28 -10.57 -57.40
CA ALA A 12 17.48 -9.43 -58.27
C ALA A 12 16.18 -9.13 -59.04
N ALA A 13 15.47 -8.07 -58.62
CA ALA A 13 14.40 -7.48 -59.41
C ALA A 13 15.02 -6.45 -60.37
N ARG A 14 14.98 -6.78 -61.66
CA ARG A 14 15.43 -5.91 -62.77
C ARG A 14 14.77 -4.53 -62.69
N PRO A 15 15.48 -3.43 -62.97
CA PRO A 15 14.85 -2.14 -63.15
C PRO A 15 14.05 -2.19 -64.46
N ARG A 16 12.72 -2.13 -64.35
CA ARG A 16 11.85 -1.95 -65.50
C ARG A 16 12.01 -0.50 -65.93
N VAL A 17 12.62 -0.30 -67.10
CA VAL A 17 12.67 0.99 -67.79
C VAL A 17 11.22 1.42 -68.05
N MET A 18 10.72 2.34 -67.22
CA MET A 18 9.48 3.05 -67.49
C MET A 18 9.83 4.19 -68.44
N ALA A 19 9.27 4.10 -69.63
CA ALA A 19 9.38 5.11 -70.68
C ALA A 19 9.09 6.51 -70.13
N SER A 20 9.97 7.46 -70.47
CA SER A 20 9.79 8.88 -70.26
C SER A 20 8.55 9.36 -71.01
N ARG A 21 7.40 9.36 -70.34
CA ARG A 21 6.25 10.16 -70.78
C ARG A 21 6.55 11.61 -70.43
N THR A 22 6.84 12.39 -71.45
CA THR A 22 6.72 13.85 -71.43
C THR A 22 5.43 14.24 -70.70
N PRO A 23 5.44 15.18 -69.74
CA PRO A 23 4.19 15.70 -69.23
C PRO A 23 3.56 16.50 -70.36
N SER A 24 2.59 15.91 -71.06
CA SER A 24 1.56 16.69 -71.71
C SER A 24 0.98 17.59 -70.63
N LEU A 25 0.87 18.89 -70.91
CA LEU A 25 0.13 19.85 -70.10
C LEU A 25 -1.33 19.39 -70.00
N LEU A 26 -1.58 18.43 -69.11
CA LEU A 26 -2.90 18.11 -68.62
C LEU A 26 -3.24 19.25 -67.68
N ALA A 27 -4.09 20.15 -68.18
CA ALA A 27 -4.84 21.08 -67.36
C ALA A 27 -5.39 20.27 -66.18
N ARG A 28 -4.80 20.52 -65.00
CA ARG A 28 -5.13 19.84 -63.76
C ARG A 28 -6.48 20.40 -63.29
N THR A 29 -7.55 19.93 -63.91
CA THR A 29 -8.91 20.00 -63.37
C THR A 29 -8.97 19.02 -62.20
N MET A 30 -8.46 19.43 -61.04
CA MET A 30 -8.63 18.67 -59.80
C MET A 30 -9.89 19.15 -59.11
N ALA A 31 -10.86 18.25 -59.16
CA ALA A 31 -11.73 17.87 -58.06
C ALA A 31 -12.58 18.98 -57.44
N SER A 32 -13.83 18.99 -57.91
CA SER A 32 -15.04 19.22 -57.12
C SER A 32 -14.92 18.67 -55.69
N SER A 33 -14.52 19.55 -54.77
CA SER A 33 -15.06 19.59 -53.43
C SER A 33 -16.31 20.45 -53.49
N SER A 34 -17.42 19.92 -52.98
CA SER A 34 -18.78 20.48 -53.00
C SER A 34 -18.81 21.97 -52.63
N ASN A 35 -19.34 22.77 -53.57
CA ASN A 35 -19.44 24.24 -53.59
C ASN A 35 -18.11 25.00 -53.44
N PRO A 36 -17.66 25.77 -54.45
CA PRO A 36 -16.73 26.86 -54.17
C PRO A 36 -17.39 27.75 -53.12
N THR A 37 -16.74 27.97 -51.98
CA THR A 37 -17.29 28.88 -50.96
C THR A 37 -17.65 30.20 -51.64
N PRO A 38 -18.87 30.70 -51.41
CA PRO A 38 -19.34 31.90 -52.09
C PRO A 38 -18.29 33.01 -51.88
N PRO A 39 -17.99 33.83 -52.91
CA PRO A 39 -16.99 34.90 -52.81
C PRO A 39 -17.15 35.77 -51.56
N GLN A 40 -18.39 35.93 -51.09
CA GLN A 40 -18.79 36.61 -49.87
C GLN A 40 -18.15 35.98 -48.61
N GLU A 41 -18.13 34.66 -48.49
CA GLU A 41 -17.52 33.97 -47.34
C GLU A 41 -16.00 34.05 -47.34
N LYS A 42 -15.35 34.05 -48.51
CA LYS A 42 -13.90 34.26 -48.59
C LYS A 42 -13.54 35.71 -48.24
N ALA A 43 -14.31 36.67 -48.72
CA ALA A 43 -14.12 38.08 -48.40
C ALA A 43 -14.28 38.35 -46.90
N THR A 44 -15.29 37.76 -46.26
CA THR A 44 -15.46 37.89 -44.80
C THR A 44 -14.30 37.24 -44.05
N GLN A 45 -13.78 36.08 -44.48
CA GLN A 45 -12.59 35.48 -43.88
C GLN A 45 -11.34 36.37 -43.98
N VAL A 46 -11.16 37.09 -45.10
CA VAL A 46 -10.05 38.03 -45.28
C VAL A 46 -10.23 39.25 -44.37
N ILE A 47 -11.43 39.85 -44.35
CA ILE A 47 -11.76 40.98 -43.48
C ILE A 47 -11.58 40.61 -42.00
N ASN A 48 -11.93 39.39 -41.62
CA ASN A 48 -11.80 38.91 -40.25
C ASN A 48 -10.33 38.77 -39.80
N LYS A 49 -9.42 38.44 -40.72
CA LYS A 49 -7.97 38.36 -40.46
C LYS A 49 -7.27 39.71 -40.34
N LEU A 50 -7.92 40.80 -40.76
CA LEU A 50 -7.35 42.14 -40.63
C LEU A 50 -7.28 42.57 -39.16
N PRO A 51 -6.21 43.29 -38.77
CA PRO A 51 -6.07 43.82 -37.42
C PRO A 51 -7.19 44.81 -37.12
N SER A 52 -7.67 44.79 -35.89
CA SER A 52 -8.62 45.78 -35.37
C SER A 52 -8.26 46.05 -33.91
N SER A 53 -8.17 47.33 -33.57
CA SER A 53 -8.03 47.79 -32.20
C SER A 53 -9.37 48.42 -31.77
N PRO A 54 -9.90 48.08 -30.59
CA PRO A 54 -11.15 48.66 -30.11
C PRO A 54 -11.01 50.19 -30.00
N GLY A 55 -11.94 50.92 -30.60
CA GLY A 55 -12.05 52.38 -30.50
C GLY A 55 -11.22 53.22 -31.47
N LEU A 56 -10.33 52.63 -32.29
CA LEU A 56 -9.46 53.40 -33.20
C LEU A 56 -9.56 52.98 -34.67
N ILE A 57 -9.59 51.69 -34.98
CA ILE A 57 -9.61 51.22 -36.37
C ILE A 57 -10.51 49.99 -36.54
N THR A 58 -11.54 50.13 -37.36
CA THR A 58 -12.48 49.06 -37.73
C THR A 58 -11.87 48.14 -38.79
N LYS A 59 -12.27 46.86 -38.86
CA LYS A 59 -11.77 45.88 -39.86
C LYS A 59 -11.99 46.32 -41.31
N THR A 60 -13.11 46.97 -41.61
CA THR A 60 -13.36 47.59 -42.92
C THR A 60 -12.59 48.89 -43.08
N GLY A 61 -12.41 49.63 -41.97
CA GLY A 61 -11.58 50.83 -41.91
C GLY A 61 -10.12 50.56 -42.25
N THR A 62 -9.49 49.49 -41.77
CA THR A 62 -8.11 49.13 -42.14
C THR A 62 -7.98 48.81 -43.62
N ALA A 63 -8.94 48.09 -44.20
CA ALA A 63 -8.95 47.80 -45.63
C ALA A 63 -9.10 49.06 -46.48
N LEU A 64 -10.04 49.95 -46.12
CA LEU A 64 -10.28 51.21 -46.82
C LEU A 64 -9.12 52.20 -46.66
N LEU A 65 -8.53 52.29 -45.48
CA LEU A 65 -7.36 53.12 -45.24
C LEU A 65 -6.13 52.58 -45.97
N GLY A 66 -5.89 51.27 -45.95
CA GLY A 66 -4.76 50.66 -46.66
C GLY A 66 -4.86 50.84 -48.18
N THR A 67 -6.04 50.59 -48.75
CA THR A 67 -6.29 50.79 -50.19
C THR A 67 -6.31 52.26 -50.58
N GLY A 68 -6.89 53.13 -49.75
CA GLY A 68 -6.90 54.58 -49.94
C GLY A 68 -5.50 55.17 -49.92
N LEU A 69 -4.68 54.83 -48.92
CA LEU A 69 -3.28 55.27 -48.83
C LEU A 69 -2.44 54.78 -50.02
N ALA A 70 -2.63 53.52 -50.43
CA ALA A 70 -1.96 52.99 -51.61
C ALA A 70 -2.37 53.74 -52.89
N ALA A 71 -3.67 53.99 -53.08
CA ALA A 71 -4.18 54.73 -54.23
C ALA A 71 -3.68 56.19 -54.24
N THR A 72 -3.65 56.87 -53.09
CA THR A 72 -3.09 58.23 -53.00
C THR A 72 -1.59 58.25 -53.22
N ALA A 73 -0.85 57.25 -52.73
CA ALA A 73 0.59 57.17 -52.92
C ALA A 73 0.97 56.98 -54.40
N ILE A 74 0.16 56.22 -55.15
CA ILE A 74 0.33 56.06 -56.60
C ILE A 74 -0.14 57.33 -57.34
N SER A 75 -1.33 57.84 -56.99
CA SER A 75 -1.94 58.98 -57.69
C SER A 75 -1.19 60.30 -57.51
N GLN A 76 -0.49 60.49 -56.39
CA GLN A 76 0.33 61.66 -56.11
C GLN A 76 1.82 61.44 -56.40
N GLU A 77 2.18 60.31 -57.03
CA GLU A 77 3.57 59.90 -57.28
C GLU A 77 4.46 59.90 -56.02
N LEU A 78 3.86 59.80 -54.83
CA LEU A 78 4.57 59.69 -53.55
C LEU A 78 5.42 58.40 -53.52
N TYR A 79 4.99 57.38 -54.25
CA TYR A 79 5.78 56.18 -54.54
C TYR A 79 6.09 56.11 -56.04
N VAL A 80 7.34 56.38 -56.40
CA VAL A 80 7.85 56.24 -57.76
C VAL A 80 8.39 54.83 -57.95
N VAL A 81 7.86 54.11 -58.95
CA VAL A 81 8.35 52.77 -59.30
C VAL A 81 9.72 52.93 -59.96
N ASN A 82 10.76 52.50 -59.26
CA ASN A 82 12.13 52.50 -59.74
C ASN A 82 12.70 51.06 -59.78
N GLU A 83 13.92 50.89 -60.24
CA GLU A 83 14.64 49.60 -60.23
C GLU A 83 14.69 48.96 -58.83
N GLU A 84 14.81 49.77 -57.77
CA GLU A 84 14.80 49.30 -56.38
C GLU A 84 13.45 48.70 -55.95
N SER A 85 12.34 49.04 -56.62
CA SER A 85 11.03 48.44 -56.35
C SER A 85 11.01 46.93 -56.65
N ILE A 86 11.76 46.49 -57.67
CA ILE A 86 11.89 45.08 -58.03
C ILE A 86 12.70 44.34 -56.95
N VAL A 87 13.78 44.97 -56.46
CA VAL A 87 14.60 44.43 -55.36
C VAL A 87 13.78 44.32 -54.06
N LEU A 88 12.93 45.31 -53.76
CA LEU A 88 12.02 45.29 -52.62
C LEU A 88 11.04 44.10 -52.72
N ILE A 89 10.34 43.96 -53.86
CA ILE A 89 9.37 42.88 -54.06
C ILE A 89 10.05 41.51 -53.96
N ALA A 90 11.22 41.34 -54.58
CA ALA A 90 11.99 40.10 -54.49
C ALA A 90 12.41 39.81 -53.03
N SER A 91 12.86 40.81 -52.29
CA SER A 91 13.23 40.68 -50.88
C SER A 91 12.04 40.27 -50.01
N VAL A 92 10.87 40.88 -50.22
CA VAL A 92 9.63 40.51 -49.50
C VAL A 92 9.24 39.05 -49.78
N ILE A 93 9.33 38.59 -51.04
CA ILE A 93 9.05 37.19 -51.38
C ILE A 93 10.03 36.24 -50.68
N VAL A 94 11.32 36.56 -50.69
CA VAL A 94 12.35 35.74 -50.03
C VAL A 94 12.14 35.70 -48.51
N PHE A 95 11.95 36.85 -47.86
CA PHE A 95 11.75 36.91 -46.41
C PHE A 95 10.45 36.24 -45.97
N THR A 96 9.36 36.39 -46.72
CA THR A 96 8.10 35.70 -46.40
C THR A 96 8.23 34.19 -46.56
N TYR A 97 8.97 33.72 -47.58
CA TYR A 97 9.26 32.31 -47.75
C TYR A 97 10.14 31.75 -46.62
N ILE A 98 11.22 32.45 -46.27
CA ILE A 98 12.10 32.08 -45.15
C ILE A 98 11.32 32.05 -43.84
N ALA A 99 10.50 33.08 -43.56
CA ALA A 99 9.67 33.13 -42.37
C ALA A 99 8.71 31.94 -42.30
N LYS A 100 8.13 31.53 -43.44
CA LYS A 100 7.25 30.36 -43.50
C LYS A 100 7.99 29.05 -43.20
N VAL A 101 9.19 28.88 -43.74
CA VAL A 101 10.00 27.65 -43.55
C VAL A 101 10.59 27.57 -42.15
N LEU A 102 11.05 28.69 -41.59
CA LEU A 102 11.71 28.71 -40.27
C LEU A 102 10.74 28.77 -39.09
N ARG A 103 9.47 29.15 -39.31
CA ARG A 103 8.48 29.30 -38.22
C ARG A 103 8.28 28.04 -37.40
N GLU A 104 8.02 26.92 -38.06
CA GLU A 104 7.78 25.64 -37.38
C GLU A 104 9.01 25.12 -36.62
N PRO A 105 10.21 25.00 -37.23
CA PRO A 105 11.37 24.50 -36.50
C PRO A 105 11.78 25.43 -35.36
N TYR A 106 11.67 26.75 -35.53
CA TYR A 106 11.95 27.70 -34.45
C TYR A 106 10.94 27.58 -33.30
N SER A 107 9.64 27.48 -33.62
CA SER A 107 8.59 27.30 -32.60
C SER A 107 8.79 26.00 -31.81
N ASN A 108 9.12 24.90 -32.49
CA ASN A 108 9.37 23.61 -31.84
C ASN A 108 10.62 23.65 -30.96
N TRP A 109 11.69 24.31 -31.43
CA TRP A 109 12.90 24.51 -30.63
C TRP A 109 12.64 25.37 -29.38
N ALA A 110 11.93 26.48 -29.55
CA ALA A 110 11.57 27.36 -28.44
C ALA A 110 10.70 26.63 -27.41
N GLN A 111 9.70 25.88 -27.87
CA GLN A 111 8.84 25.08 -27.00
C GLN A 111 9.62 24.00 -26.25
N SER A 112 10.53 23.29 -26.92
CA SER A 112 11.39 22.28 -26.29
C SER A 112 12.27 22.88 -25.20
N GLN A 113 12.83 24.07 -25.41
CA GLN A 113 13.66 24.73 -24.40
C GLN A 113 12.82 25.18 -23.20
N ILE A 114 11.62 25.71 -23.44
CA ILE A 114 10.66 26.07 -22.39
C ILE A 114 10.28 24.84 -21.56
N ASP A 115 9.96 23.71 -22.21
CA ASP A 115 9.54 22.49 -21.55
C ASP A 115 10.68 21.84 -20.77
N LYS A 116 11.93 21.91 -21.27
CA LYS A 116 13.11 21.49 -20.52
C LYS A 116 13.29 22.30 -19.22
N ILE A 117 13.18 23.62 -19.30
CA ILE A 117 13.32 24.50 -18.12
C ILE A 117 12.19 24.23 -17.12
N LYS A 118 10.94 24.13 -17.60
CA LYS A 118 9.79 23.78 -16.75
C LYS A 118 9.96 22.40 -16.11
N GLY A 119 10.44 21.42 -16.86
CA GLY A 119 10.71 20.07 -16.38
C GLY A 119 11.71 20.07 -15.23
N ILE A 120 12.85 20.73 -15.40
CA ILE A 120 13.89 20.86 -14.35
C ILE A 120 13.33 21.57 -13.11
N LEU A 121 12.57 22.65 -13.29
CA LEU A 121 12.02 23.40 -12.17
C LEU A 121 10.99 22.59 -11.39
N ASN A 122 10.13 21.84 -12.07
CA ASN A 122 9.13 20.98 -11.45
C ASN A 122 9.78 19.76 -10.78
N SER A 123 10.78 19.13 -11.41
CA SER A 123 11.50 18.00 -10.81
C SER A 123 12.28 18.42 -9.57
N SER A 124 12.97 19.57 -9.62
CA SER A 124 13.68 20.12 -8.47
C SER A 124 12.72 20.43 -7.31
N ARG A 125 11.56 21.04 -7.59
CA ARG A 125 10.52 21.25 -6.55
C ARG A 125 10.07 19.93 -5.93
N ALA A 126 9.75 18.93 -6.75
CA ALA A 126 9.34 17.62 -6.25
C ALA A 126 10.42 16.94 -5.41
N GLU A 127 11.67 16.94 -5.89
CA GLU A 127 12.83 16.36 -5.20
C GLU A 127 13.09 17.06 -3.86
N HIS A 128 13.07 18.40 -3.82
CA HIS A 128 13.18 19.15 -2.57
C HIS A 128 12.05 18.83 -1.59
N THR A 129 10.80 18.75 -2.06
CA THR A 129 9.69 18.38 -1.17
C THR A 129 9.80 16.95 -0.65
N ASN A 130 10.32 16.02 -1.45
CA ASN A 130 10.54 14.65 -1.03
C ASN A 130 11.68 14.54 -0.03
N ALA A 131 12.80 15.22 -0.26
CA ALA A 131 13.92 15.26 0.69
C ALA A 131 13.52 15.88 2.04
N VAL A 132 12.65 16.91 2.03
CA VAL A 132 12.10 17.49 3.26
C VAL A 132 11.16 16.49 3.97
N LYS A 133 10.30 15.78 3.23
CA LYS A 133 9.44 14.73 3.81
C LYS A 133 10.26 13.61 4.44
N GLU A 134 11.28 13.10 3.74
CA GLU A 134 12.16 12.05 4.25
C GLU A 134 12.88 12.48 5.54
N ARG A 135 13.34 13.74 5.60
CA ARG A 135 13.92 14.30 6.82
C ARG A 135 12.89 14.42 7.95
N ILE A 136 11.65 14.82 7.65
CA ILE A 136 10.57 14.87 8.63
C ILE A 136 10.27 13.47 9.17
N ASP A 137 10.20 12.47 8.30
CA ASP A 137 9.93 11.08 8.71
C ASP A 137 11.07 10.53 9.58
N SER A 138 12.32 10.80 9.21
CA SER A 138 13.50 10.42 10.00
C SER A 138 13.51 11.08 11.38
N VAL A 139 13.23 12.40 11.46
CA VAL A 139 13.13 13.11 12.74
C VAL A 139 11.90 12.65 13.53
N GLY A 140 10.81 12.28 12.85
CA GLY A 140 9.61 11.71 13.44
C GLY A 140 9.91 10.41 14.20
N GLN A 141 10.74 9.52 13.64
CA GLN A 141 11.19 8.31 14.33
C GLN A 141 12.04 8.62 15.57
N MET A 142 12.83 9.70 15.54
CA MET A 142 13.66 10.11 16.68
C MET A 142 12.85 10.71 17.84
N LYS A 143 11.63 11.20 17.58
CA LYS A 143 10.76 11.78 18.61
C LYS A 143 10.38 10.77 19.70
N ASP A 144 10.20 9.50 19.33
CA ASP A 144 9.68 8.48 20.26
C ASP A 144 10.79 7.80 21.09
N VAL A 145 12.07 8.04 20.76
CA VAL A 145 13.23 7.40 21.42
C VAL A 145 13.28 7.72 22.92
N VAL A 146 12.89 8.93 23.33
CA VAL A 146 12.86 9.32 24.75
C VAL A 146 11.84 8.47 25.50
N SER A 147 10.61 8.34 24.97
CA SER A 147 9.55 7.53 25.59
C SER A 147 9.89 6.04 25.65
N ILE A 148 10.53 5.51 24.60
CA ILE A 148 10.99 4.11 24.57
C ILE A 148 12.09 3.89 25.62
N THR A 149 13.01 4.85 25.77
CA THR A 149 14.10 4.75 26.75
C THR A 149 13.54 4.81 28.18
N GLU A 150 12.63 5.74 28.47
CA GLU A 150 11.94 5.81 29.76
C GLU A 150 11.16 4.52 30.05
N GLY A 151 10.45 3.99 29.04
CA GLY A 151 9.75 2.70 29.12
C GLY A 151 10.70 1.54 29.42
N LEU A 152 11.89 1.51 28.82
CA LEU A 152 12.89 0.47 29.06
C LEU A 152 13.45 0.54 30.49
N PHE A 153 13.69 1.73 31.01
CA PHE A 153 14.11 1.92 32.41
C PHE A 153 13.00 1.59 33.41
N ALA A 154 11.75 1.95 33.11
CA ALA A 154 10.59 1.59 33.92
C ALA A 154 10.41 0.07 33.95
N LEU A 155 10.46 -0.60 32.80
CA LEU A 155 10.38 -2.06 32.68
C LEU A 155 11.49 -2.76 33.47
N SER A 156 12.73 -2.26 33.38
CA SER A 156 13.86 -2.79 34.16
C SER A 156 13.61 -2.67 35.68
N LYS A 157 13.11 -1.52 36.14
CA LYS A 157 12.78 -1.29 37.55
C LYS A 157 11.62 -2.16 38.04
N GLU A 158 10.58 -2.31 37.23
CA GLU A 158 9.44 -3.18 37.54
C GLU A 158 9.84 -4.64 37.57
N THR A 159 10.70 -5.09 36.66
CA THR A 159 11.24 -6.46 36.63
C THR A 159 12.01 -6.76 37.90
N ALA A 160 12.94 -5.90 38.31
CA ALA A 160 13.69 -6.08 39.55
C ALA A 160 12.80 -6.12 40.80
N LYS A 161 11.73 -5.32 40.82
CA LYS A 161 10.74 -5.32 41.91
C LYS A 161 9.95 -6.64 41.93
N LEU A 162 9.45 -7.09 40.78
CA LEU A 162 8.70 -8.34 40.66
C LEU A 162 9.54 -9.57 40.98
N GLU A 163 10.82 -9.58 40.60
CA GLU A 163 11.76 -10.65 40.97
C GLU A 163 11.95 -10.74 42.49
N SER A 164 12.14 -9.59 43.15
CA SER A 164 12.24 -9.52 44.62
C SER A 164 10.97 -9.99 45.32
N GLU A 165 9.80 -9.51 44.89
CA GLU A 165 8.51 -9.93 45.45
C GLU A 165 8.25 -11.42 45.24
N THR A 166 8.60 -11.94 44.05
CA THR A 166 8.49 -13.36 43.72
C THR A 166 9.40 -14.19 44.61
N PHE A 167 10.65 -13.75 44.84
CA PHE A 167 11.60 -14.45 45.70
C PHE A 167 11.12 -14.52 47.15
N VAL A 168 10.60 -13.41 47.70
CA VAL A 168 10.01 -13.39 49.05
C VAL A 168 8.80 -14.33 49.13
N GLN A 169 7.94 -14.33 48.12
CA GLN A 169 6.77 -15.20 48.10
C GLN A 169 7.15 -16.68 47.99
N GLN A 170 8.17 -17.01 47.18
CA GLN A 170 8.70 -18.37 47.09
C GLN A 170 9.28 -18.84 48.43
N GLN A 171 10.02 -17.99 49.16
CA GLN A 171 10.51 -18.33 50.49
C GLN A 171 9.38 -18.61 51.48
N LYS A 172 8.33 -17.78 51.48
CA LYS A 172 7.14 -17.99 52.34
C LYS A 172 6.45 -19.31 52.03
N VAL A 173 6.30 -19.64 50.74
CA VAL A 173 5.69 -20.91 50.31
C VAL A 173 6.59 -22.09 50.69
N ALA A 174 7.90 -22.00 50.51
CA ALA A 174 8.83 -23.05 50.90
C ALA A 174 8.74 -23.37 52.40
N VAL A 175 8.76 -22.33 53.25
CA VAL A 175 8.58 -22.50 54.71
C VAL A 175 7.20 -23.07 55.05
N ALA A 176 6.13 -22.61 54.40
CA ALA A 176 4.79 -23.15 54.61
C ALA A 176 4.69 -24.64 54.22
N VAL A 177 5.37 -25.06 53.15
CA VAL A 177 5.44 -26.45 52.71
C VAL A 177 6.21 -27.31 53.71
N GLU A 178 7.34 -26.82 54.22
CA GLU A 178 8.12 -27.53 55.24
C GLU A 178 7.30 -27.74 56.52
N ILE A 179 6.65 -26.68 57.02
CA ILE A 179 5.78 -26.75 58.21
C ILE A 179 4.62 -27.71 57.99
N LYS A 180 3.98 -27.65 56.82
CA LYS A 180 2.91 -28.60 56.45
C LYS A 180 3.43 -30.04 56.43
N SER A 181 4.62 -30.28 55.87
CA SER A 181 5.20 -31.63 55.83
C SER A 181 5.45 -32.19 57.23
N VAL A 182 5.92 -31.34 58.16
CA VAL A 182 6.10 -31.70 59.55
C VAL A 182 4.74 -32.03 60.15
N LEU A 183 3.74 -31.15 60.02
CA LEU A 183 2.39 -31.39 60.56
C LEU A 183 1.75 -32.67 60.00
N ASP A 184 1.86 -32.90 58.69
CA ASP A 184 1.36 -34.12 58.03
C ASP A 184 2.07 -35.36 58.59
N SER A 185 3.37 -35.28 58.90
CA SER A 185 4.11 -36.39 59.53
C SER A 185 3.63 -36.68 60.96
N TRP A 186 3.30 -35.65 61.75
CA TRP A 186 2.71 -35.80 63.07
C TRP A 186 1.31 -36.43 63.01
N VAL A 187 0.47 -35.96 62.09
CA VAL A 187 -0.87 -36.54 61.88
C VAL A 187 -0.76 -38.00 61.44
N ARG A 188 0.19 -38.33 60.54
CA ARG A 188 0.43 -39.72 60.13
C ARG A 188 0.89 -40.59 61.30
N TYR A 189 1.78 -40.08 62.14
CA TYR A 189 2.23 -40.78 63.35
C TYR A 189 1.08 -41.00 64.33
N GLU A 190 0.24 -39.99 64.58
CA GLU A 190 -0.93 -40.10 65.46
C GLU A 190 -1.93 -41.13 64.93
N GLN A 191 -2.22 -41.11 63.63
CA GLN A 191 -3.11 -42.07 63.00
C GLN A 191 -2.54 -43.49 63.11
N GLN A 192 -1.23 -43.68 62.89
CA GLN A 192 -0.58 -44.98 63.04
C GLN A 192 -0.60 -45.47 64.49
N ALA A 193 -0.39 -44.58 65.47
CA ALA A 193 -0.50 -44.92 66.88
C ALA A 193 -1.92 -45.36 67.25
N LYS A 194 -2.94 -44.59 66.84
CA LYS A 194 -4.36 -44.96 67.05
C LYS A 194 -4.73 -46.29 66.40
N GLU A 195 -4.28 -46.53 65.17
CA GLU A 195 -4.50 -47.82 64.49
C GLU A 195 -3.80 -48.97 65.22
N SER A 196 -2.59 -48.76 65.74
CA SER A 196 -1.87 -49.78 66.53
C SER A 196 -2.54 -50.08 67.87
N GLU A 197 -3.01 -49.04 68.59
CA GLU A 197 -3.76 -49.19 69.83
C GLU A 197 -5.09 -49.90 69.59
N GLN A 198 -5.82 -49.55 68.52
CA GLN A 198 -7.05 -50.24 68.14
C GLN A 198 -6.79 -51.70 67.78
N ALA A 199 -5.71 -52.01 67.06
CA ALA A 199 -5.33 -53.38 66.75
C ALA A 199 -4.98 -54.18 68.01
N GLU A 200 -4.24 -53.59 68.96
CA GLU A 200 -3.91 -54.21 70.24
C GLU A 200 -5.16 -54.44 71.11
N LEU A 201 -6.00 -53.41 71.28
CA LEU A 201 -7.27 -53.52 72.00
C LEU A 201 -8.19 -54.57 71.37
N THR A 202 -8.28 -54.62 70.05
CA THR A 202 -9.07 -55.62 69.33
C THR A 202 -8.53 -57.02 69.59
N LYS A 203 -7.21 -57.21 69.58
CA LYS A 203 -6.59 -58.50 69.92
C LYS A 203 -6.87 -58.91 71.36
N VAL A 204 -6.71 -58.00 72.33
CA VAL A 204 -6.99 -58.26 73.76
C VAL A 204 -8.46 -58.62 73.97
N VAL A 205 -9.38 -57.91 73.31
CA VAL A 205 -10.83 -58.20 73.39
C VAL A 205 -11.14 -59.57 72.77
N ILE A 206 -10.60 -59.87 71.58
CA ILE A 206 -10.76 -61.19 70.94
C ILE A 206 -10.22 -62.30 71.85
N ASP A 207 -9.01 -62.15 72.38
CA ASP A 207 -8.39 -63.15 73.26
C ASP A 207 -9.21 -63.34 74.55
N LYS A 208 -9.73 -62.26 75.14
CA LYS A 208 -10.58 -62.32 76.35
C LYS A 208 -11.94 -62.96 76.07
N VAL A 209 -12.56 -62.71 74.91
CA VAL A 209 -13.80 -63.36 74.48
C VAL A 209 -13.56 -64.84 74.20
N LEU A 210 -12.48 -65.20 73.50
CA LEU A 210 -12.12 -66.59 73.27
C LEU A 210 -11.81 -67.34 74.58
N ALA A 211 -11.23 -66.66 75.57
CA ALA A 211 -11.01 -67.22 76.91
C ALA A 211 -12.34 -67.39 77.68
N SER A 212 -13.23 -66.39 77.67
CA SER A 212 -14.53 -66.50 78.35
C SER A 212 -15.44 -67.57 77.71
N MET A 213 -15.36 -67.80 76.40
CA MET A 213 -16.05 -68.90 75.73
C MET A 213 -15.55 -70.31 76.15
N LYS A 214 -14.34 -70.41 76.71
CA LYS A 214 -13.82 -71.67 77.26
C LYS A 214 -14.29 -71.92 78.70
N GLU A 215 -14.87 -70.93 79.38
CA GLU A 215 -15.37 -71.12 80.74
C GLU A 215 -16.64 -72.00 80.74
N PRO A 216 -16.72 -73.03 81.61
CA PRO A 216 -17.82 -73.98 81.61
C PRO A 216 -19.17 -73.33 81.96
N LYS A 217 -19.15 -72.23 82.73
CA LYS A 217 -20.37 -71.48 83.10
C LYS A 217 -20.97 -70.78 81.88
N VAL A 218 -20.13 -70.10 81.08
CA VAL A 218 -20.57 -69.44 79.84
C VAL A 218 -21.02 -70.47 78.81
N GLN A 219 -20.36 -71.63 78.70
CA GLN A 219 -20.82 -72.71 77.81
C GLN A 219 -22.20 -73.23 78.21
N GLN A 220 -22.46 -73.41 79.50
CA GLN A 220 -23.80 -73.79 79.97
C GLN A 220 -24.84 -72.69 79.75
N ASP A 221 -24.50 -71.43 80.00
CA ASP A 221 -25.40 -70.29 79.76
C ASP A 221 -25.71 -70.11 78.26
N VAL A 222 -24.75 -70.37 77.37
CA VAL A 222 -24.95 -70.38 75.91
C VAL A 222 -25.80 -71.58 75.48
N LEU A 223 -25.57 -72.77 76.05
CA LEU A 223 -26.39 -73.95 75.75
C LEU A 223 -27.83 -73.79 76.25
N THR A 224 -28.03 -73.19 77.42
CA THR A 224 -29.37 -72.90 77.96
C THR A 224 -30.06 -71.79 77.17
N SER A 225 -29.33 -70.75 76.75
CA SER A 225 -29.87 -69.72 75.85
C SER A 225 -30.21 -70.28 74.48
N ALA A 226 -29.37 -71.14 73.89
CA ALA A 226 -29.66 -71.82 72.64
C ALA A 226 -30.85 -72.78 72.76
N LEU A 227 -30.98 -73.51 73.88
CA LEU A 227 -32.17 -74.30 74.19
C LEU A 227 -33.42 -73.42 74.34
N ALA A 228 -33.31 -72.28 75.00
CA ALA A 228 -34.41 -71.33 75.14
C ALA A 228 -34.83 -70.73 73.77
N GLU A 229 -33.88 -70.39 72.90
CA GLU A 229 -34.13 -69.93 71.54
C GLU A 229 -34.79 -71.03 70.69
N ILE A 230 -34.33 -72.28 70.80
CA ILE A 230 -34.98 -73.43 70.14
C ILE A 230 -36.39 -73.65 70.70
N GLU A 231 -36.58 -73.61 72.02
CA GLU A 231 -37.90 -73.73 72.65
C GLU A 231 -38.82 -72.59 72.24
N GLN A 232 -38.30 -71.38 72.03
CA GLN A 232 -39.05 -70.24 71.53
C GLN A 232 -39.39 -70.38 70.04
N LEU A 233 -38.49 -70.90 69.22
CA LEU A 233 -38.73 -71.25 67.80
C LEU A 233 -39.76 -72.39 67.65
N VAL A 234 -39.74 -73.37 68.55
CA VAL A 234 -40.72 -74.47 68.61
C VAL A 234 -42.08 -73.97 69.11
N LYS A 235 -42.12 -73.10 70.14
CA LYS A 235 -43.37 -72.47 70.62
C LYS A 235 -43.97 -71.49 69.60
N SER A 236 -43.14 -70.81 68.81
CA SER A 236 -43.56 -69.91 67.73
C SER A 236 -43.90 -70.64 66.42
N LYS A 237 -43.76 -71.97 66.37
CA LYS A 237 -44.19 -72.83 65.25
C LYS A 237 -43.55 -72.42 63.91
N ALA A 238 -42.27 -72.04 63.95
CA ALA A 238 -41.45 -71.75 62.76
C ALA A 238 -40.62 -72.96 62.29
N ILE A 239 -40.90 -74.16 62.86
CA ILE A 239 -40.69 -75.50 62.30
C ILE A 239 -41.91 -76.34 62.68
#